data_AF-A0A8S1HEN0-F1
#
_entry.id   AF-A0A8S1HEN0-F1
#
_cell.length_a   1.000
_cell.length_b   1.000
_cell.length_c   1.000
_cell.angle_alpha   90.00
_cell.angle_beta   90.00
_cell.angle_gamma   90.00
#
_symmetry.space_group_name_H-M   'P 1'
#
loop_
_entity.id
_entity.type
_entity.pdbx_description
1 polymer ?
#
loop_
_entity_poly.entity_id
_entity_poly.type
_entity_poly.pdbx_seq_one_letter_code
_entity_poly.pdbx_strand_id
1 'polypeptide(L)'
;MTRPGVFALDKGNRRFFTLNGLVHIKIALLVIIFIMTFFEVLEFVFYIFSDEVAEQADWGALFVTMVQVFVIVCMVISLLTEKSLFLVPYILSMFLALTTLGIATFKNRGTFLEREKFFCIALAFLAAITTVFAWGLHIGLVCYQYFESRTNERKTRESAQNANKRPPLVLPEMADQRTRESPNMVPNSIVNKNFSLSDDEDDDVFEKKNGPELTTAQSQRIRLTRIVGVVRRAALSPYFHVERDVRRMSHDDAAKYLVLVTGASGFIGSHCVQQLIEKGYKVRGTVRSLSNKQKVDPIKQLDTKGLLELVEADLLKESSWKSAVDGCDFVLHVASPFPIVADEKCITTAINGTLNVLRAVAGNRNVKKVVLTSSCAAVNEGHSADKVFDETSWTNVDDPRVDCYAKSKTLAEKAAWDFMKEAPRSFSLTTINPTLVFGPAYITEQGSSISLMRRFMSAEMPACPPLNLATVDVRDVTLAHINAMRIPESDGQRILVTNIPSVWFLDIGRTLNQEFKGQGYWIPRIQAPYIIVWLFSFFDKEAAATLPRLCQKVKFDNTKMKTLLGITPRDTHQAFIDMAHSLIKLGIVRKPRIRCIF
;
A
#
# COMPACT_ATOMS: atom_id res chain seq x y z
N MET A 1 -40.40 47.48 -39.99
CA MET A 1 -40.60 46.20 -39.27
C MET A 1 -40.26 45.06 -40.20
N THR A 2 -38.99 44.67 -40.25
CA THR A 2 -38.49 43.42 -40.84
C THR A 2 -36.99 43.41 -40.56
N ARG A 3 -36.52 42.68 -39.55
CA ARG A 3 -35.10 42.29 -39.51
C ARG A 3 -34.93 40.84 -39.04
N PRO A 4 -34.19 40.03 -39.83
CA PRO A 4 -33.96 38.62 -39.58
C PRO A 4 -32.88 38.46 -38.50
N GLY A 5 -33.10 37.59 -37.51
CA GLY A 5 -32.16 37.47 -36.39
C GLY A 5 -32.31 36.23 -35.51
N VAL A 6 -32.92 35.14 -35.99
CA VAL A 6 -33.06 33.91 -35.17
C VAL A 6 -32.01 32.84 -35.52
N PHE A 7 -31.24 32.99 -36.60
CA PHE A 7 -30.15 32.04 -36.94
C PHE A 7 -28.93 32.76 -37.51
N ALA A 8 -28.26 33.57 -36.71
CA ALA A 8 -26.85 33.89 -36.96
C ALA A 8 -26.00 32.86 -36.22
N LEU A 9 -25.56 31.82 -36.94
CA LEU A 9 -24.53 30.89 -36.48
C LEU A 9 -23.20 31.67 -36.33
N ASP A 10 -22.97 32.20 -35.14
CA ASP A 10 -21.66 32.72 -34.76
C ASP A 10 -20.67 31.55 -34.68
N LYS A 11 -19.87 31.39 -35.74
CA LYS A 11 -18.80 30.37 -35.85
C LYS A 11 -17.68 30.56 -34.82
N GLY A 12 -17.70 31.65 -34.03
CA GLY A 12 -16.68 31.97 -33.04
C GLY A 12 -16.87 31.34 -31.65
N ASN A 13 -18.09 30.94 -31.26
CA ASN A 13 -18.38 30.59 -29.87
C ASN A 13 -18.58 29.08 -29.64
N ARG A 14 -17.50 28.30 -29.77
CA ARG A 14 -17.48 26.84 -29.48
C ARG A 14 -17.89 26.46 -28.04
N ARG A 15 -18.07 27.42 -27.12
CA ARG A 15 -18.50 27.20 -25.72
C ARG A 15 -19.97 26.78 -25.60
N PHE A 16 -20.82 27.22 -26.53
CA PHE A 16 -22.27 26.99 -26.43
C PHE A 16 -22.69 25.58 -26.86
N PHE A 17 -21.92 24.93 -27.74
CA PHE A 17 -22.28 23.63 -28.33
C PHE A 17 -22.03 22.42 -27.41
N THR A 18 -21.03 22.46 -26.52
CA THR A 18 -20.64 21.27 -25.74
C THR A 18 -21.43 21.11 -24.45
N LEU A 19 -21.70 22.19 -23.72
CA LEU A 19 -22.47 22.10 -22.46
C LEU A 19 -23.95 21.86 -22.73
N ASN A 20 -24.56 22.61 -23.67
CA ASN A 20 -25.92 22.35 -24.10
C ASN A 20 -26.01 20.98 -24.79
N GLY A 21 -25.00 20.59 -25.58
CA GLY A 21 -24.93 19.26 -26.17
C GLY A 21 -24.97 18.12 -25.15
N LEU A 22 -24.18 18.20 -24.06
CA LEU A 22 -24.19 17.20 -22.98
C LEU A 22 -25.55 17.12 -22.28
N VAL A 23 -26.17 18.27 -21.98
CA VAL A 23 -27.49 18.33 -21.36
C VAL A 23 -28.56 17.76 -22.29
N HIS A 24 -28.53 18.11 -23.58
CA HIS A 24 -29.45 17.56 -24.58
C HIS A 24 -29.28 16.05 -24.77
N ILE A 25 -28.05 15.54 -24.79
CA ILE A 25 -27.78 14.09 -24.89
C ILE A 25 -28.31 13.37 -23.65
N LYS A 26 -28.08 13.90 -22.44
CA LYS A 26 -28.54 13.27 -21.20
C LYS A 26 -30.07 13.26 -21.08
N ILE A 27 -30.73 14.35 -21.50
CA ILE A 27 -32.19 14.42 -21.59
C ILE A 27 -32.72 13.44 -22.65
N ALA A 28 -32.08 13.36 -23.82
CA ALA A 28 -32.47 12.40 -24.86
C ALA A 28 -32.34 10.94 -24.37
N LEU A 29 -31.26 10.60 -23.65
CA LEU A 29 -31.08 9.28 -23.06
C LEU A 29 -32.17 8.95 -22.02
N LEU A 30 -32.55 9.92 -21.18
CA LEU A 30 -33.66 9.76 -20.22
C LEU A 30 -35.00 9.51 -20.91
N VAL A 31 -35.28 10.24 -21.99
CA VAL A 31 -36.50 10.05 -22.79
C VAL A 31 -36.52 8.67 -23.43
N ILE A 32 -35.38 8.20 -23.97
CA ILE A 32 -35.26 6.86 -24.56
C ILE A 32 -35.52 5.79 -23.48
N ILE A 33 -34.90 5.88 -22.30
CA ILE A 33 -35.10 4.92 -21.20
C ILE A 33 -36.57 4.90 -20.75
N PHE A 34 -37.21 6.07 -20.66
CA PHE A 34 -38.63 6.16 -20.30
C PHE A 34 -39.53 5.49 -21.33
N ILE A 35 -39.32 5.76 -22.62
CA ILE A 35 -40.10 5.15 -23.72
C ILE A 35 -39.90 3.62 -23.73
N MET A 36 -38.69 3.14 -23.51
CA MET A 36 -38.40 1.70 -23.47
C MET A 36 -39.09 1.03 -22.28
N THR A 37 -39.04 1.66 -21.09
CA THR A 37 -39.74 1.16 -19.90
C THR A 37 -41.25 1.10 -20.13
N PHE A 38 -41.81 2.09 -20.82
CA PHE A 38 -43.23 2.12 -21.17
C PHE A 38 -43.64 0.96 -22.09
N PHE A 39 -42.84 0.67 -23.13
CA PHE A 39 -43.13 -0.45 -24.04
C PHE A 39 -43.00 -1.82 -23.37
N GLU A 40 -42.02 -2.01 -22.48
CA GLU A 40 -41.87 -3.24 -21.69
C GLU A 40 -43.07 -3.48 -20.76
N VAL A 41 -43.57 -2.41 -20.10
CA VAL A 41 -44.79 -2.49 -19.28
C VAL A 41 -46.02 -2.79 -20.13
N LEU A 42 -46.11 -2.21 -21.33
CA LEU A 42 -47.21 -2.45 -22.24
C LEU A 42 -47.22 -3.91 -22.74
N GLU A 43 -46.05 -4.46 -23.08
CA GLU A 43 -45.87 -5.87 -23.45
C GLU A 43 -46.29 -6.80 -22.31
N PHE A 44 -45.91 -6.48 -21.07
CA PHE A 44 -46.34 -7.22 -19.88
C PHE A 44 -47.87 -7.20 -19.69
N VAL A 45 -48.50 -6.03 -19.85
CA VAL A 45 -49.96 -5.88 -19.78
C VAL A 45 -50.63 -6.73 -20.87
N PHE A 46 -50.15 -6.67 -22.12
CA PHE A 46 -50.67 -7.51 -23.20
C PHE A 46 -50.50 -9.01 -22.94
N TYR A 47 -49.36 -9.41 -22.34
CA TYR A 47 -49.11 -10.79 -21.95
C TYR A 47 -50.11 -11.29 -20.90
N ILE A 48 -50.47 -10.46 -19.92
CA ILE A 48 -51.49 -10.78 -18.91
C ILE A 48 -52.89 -10.89 -19.51
N PHE A 49 -53.24 -10.04 -20.48
CA PHE A 49 -54.60 -9.98 -21.05
C PHE A 49 -54.81 -10.88 -22.28
N SER A 50 -53.78 -11.58 -22.76
CA SER A 50 -53.90 -12.58 -23.83
C SER A 50 -54.24 -13.94 -23.21
N ASP A 51 -55.54 -14.19 -23.00
CA ASP A 51 -56.18 -15.30 -22.26
C ASP A 51 -55.82 -16.77 -22.64
N GLU A 52 -54.79 -17.06 -23.43
CA GLU A 52 -54.51 -18.43 -23.92
C GLU A 52 -53.16 -19.04 -23.50
N VAL A 53 -52.35 -18.38 -22.67
CA VAL A 53 -51.07 -18.95 -22.18
C VAL A 53 -51.03 -19.17 -20.66
N ALA A 54 -52.10 -18.77 -19.96
CA ALA A 54 -52.18 -18.79 -18.50
C ALA A 54 -52.21 -20.19 -17.86
N GLU A 55 -52.54 -21.25 -18.61
CA GLU A 55 -52.68 -22.60 -18.02
C GLU A 55 -51.37 -23.39 -17.87
N GLN A 56 -50.22 -22.93 -18.38
CA GLN A 56 -48.93 -23.65 -18.23
C GLN A 56 -47.70 -22.80 -17.84
N ALA A 57 -47.82 -21.49 -17.64
CA ALA A 57 -46.65 -20.59 -17.58
C ALA A 57 -46.47 -19.82 -16.27
N ASP A 58 -46.49 -20.47 -15.10
CA ASP A 58 -46.29 -19.74 -13.83
C ASP A 58 -44.80 -19.39 -13.60
N TRP A 59 -43.88 -20.33 -13.88
CA TRP A 59 -42.44 -20.12 -13.66
C TRP A 59 -41.70 -19.43 -14.81
N GLY A 60 -42.16 -19.65 -16.05
CA GLY A 60 -41.56 -19.04 -17.24
C GLY A 60 -41.86 -17.55 -17.34
N ALA A 61 -43.11 -17.16 -17.10
CA ALA A 61 -43.51 -15.75 -17.07
C ALA A 61 -42.78 -14.99 -15.96
N LEU A 62 -42.73 -15.57 -14.75
CA LEU A 62 -41.99 -14.98 -13.63
C LEU A 62 -40.50 -14.80 -13.95
N PHE A 63 -39.86 -15.79 -14.58
CA PHE A 63 -38.45 -15.70 -14.99
C PHE A 63 -38.22 -14.57 -16.00
N VAL A 64 -39.08 -14.46 -17.02
CA VAL A 64 -39.00 -13.38 -18.01
C VAL A 64 -39.18 -12.02 -17.33
N THR A 65 -40.16 -11.87 -16.43
CA THR A 65 -40.37 -10.63 -15.66
C THR A 65 -39.17 -10.28 -14.78
N MET A 66 -38.55 -11.26 -14.12
CA MET A 66 -37.34 -11.02 -13.32
C MET A 66 -36.16 -10.55 -14.18
N VAL A 67 -35.98 -11.12 -15.38
CA VAL A 67 -34.96 -10.69 -16.34
C VAL A 67 -35.25 -9.26 -16.84
N GLN A 68 -36.50 -8.91 -17.11
CA GLN A 68 -36.91 -7.57 -17.55
C GLN A 68 -36.66 -6.50 -16.47
N VAL A 69 -37.03 -6.77 -15.22
CA VAL A 69 -36.76 -5.84 -14.10
C VAL A 69 -35.25 -5.66 -13.91
N PHE A 70 -34.49 -6.75 -13.97
CA PHE A 70 -33.03 -6.69 -13.86
C PHE A 70 -32.40 -5.83 -14.96
N VAL A 71 -32.90 -5.94 -16.20
CA VAL A 71 -32.48 -5.14 -17.35
C VAL A 71 -32.76 -3.65 -17.15
N ILE A 72 -33.97 -3.28 -16.71
CA ILE A 72 -34.34 -1.88 -16.45
C ILE A 72 -33.42 -1.28 -15.36
N VAL A 73 -33.16 -2.04 -14.30
CA VAL A 73 -32.21 -1.65 -13.25
C VAL A 73 -30.80 -1.45 -13.81
N CYS A 74 -30.33 -2.34 -14.68
CA CYS A 74 -29.03 -2.19 -15.34
C CYS A 74 -28.96 -0.95 -16.24
N MET A 75 -30.04 -0.62 -16.96
CA MET A 75 -30.11 0.60 -17.80
C MET A 75 -30.06 1.88 -16.95
N VAL A 76 -30.79 1.90 -15.83
CA VAL A 76 -30.76 3.04 -14.89
C VAL A 76 -29.37 3.18 -14.26
N ILE A 77 -28.75 2.06 -13.84
CA ILE A 77 -27.39 2.06 -13.32
C ILE A 77 -26.40 2.52 -14.40
N SER A 78 -26.56 2.10 -15.66
CA SER A 78 -25.71 2.53 -16.78
C SER A 78 -25.78 4.05 -16.97
N LEU A 79 -26.97 4.65 -16.87
CA LEU A 79 -27.15 6.10 -16.96
C LEU A 79 -26.55 6.85 -15.76
N LEU A 80 -26.71 6.32 -14.54
CA LEU A 80 -26.20 6.96 -13.32
C LEU A 80 -24.69 6.83 -13.17
N THR A 81 -24.12 5.72 -13.63
CA THR A 81 -22.68 5.43 -13.54
C THR A 81 -21.91 5.80 -14.80
N GLU A 82 -22.63 6.15 -15.87
CA GLU A 82 -22.10 6.54 -17.17
C GLU A 82 -21.18 5.45 -17.78
N LYS A 83 -21.46 4.17 -17.45
CA LYS A 83 -20.70 3.00 -17.93
C LYS A 83 -21.51 2.19 -18.93
N SER A 84 -20.98 2.04 -20.15
CA SER A 84 -21.59 1.25 -21.24
C SER A 84 -21.61 -0.25 -20.98
N LEU A 85 -20.77 -0.75 -20.07
CA LEU A 85 -20.68 -2.17 -19.75
C LEU A 85 -22.01 -2.75 -19.19
N PHE A 86 -22.80 -1.92 -18.50
CA PHE A 86 -24.11 -2.31 -17.96
C PHE A 86 -25.21 -2.44 -19.04
N LEU A 87 -24.92 -2.09 -20.30
CA LEU A 87 -25.81 -2.34 -21.44
C LEU A 87 -25.63 -3.73 -22.05
N VAL A 88 -24.56 -4.45 -21.71
CA VAL A 88 -24.30 -5.81 -22.25
C VAL A 88 -25.38 -6.82 -21.82
N PRO A 89 -25.82 -6.87 -20.54
CA PRO A 89 -26.93 -7.75 -20.15
C PRO A 89 -28.23 -7.46 -20.89
N TYR A 90 -28.48 -6.19 -21.23
CA TYR A 90 -29.65 -5.77 -22.00
C TYR A 90 -29.61 -6.25 -23.46
N ILE A 91 -28.45 -6.09 -24.12
CA ILE A 91 -28.28 -6.59 -25.49
C ILE A 91 -28.45 -8.12 -25.52
N LEU A 92 -27.90 -8.83 -24.53
CA LEU A 92 -28.01 -10.28 -24.42
C LEU A 92 -29.44 -10.76 -24.11
N SER A 93 -30.19 -10.04 -23.25
CA SER A 93 -31.58 -10.38 -22.96
C SER A 93 -32.49 -10.19 -24.17
N MET A 94 -32.21 -9.20 -25.02
CA MET A 94 -32.93 -9.03 -26.30
C MET A 94 -32.72 -10.22 -27.25
N PHE A 95 -31.49 -10.73 -27.38
CA PHE A 95 -31.22 -11.93 -28.16
C PHE A 95 -31.95 -13.17 -27.59
N LEU A 96 -32.03 -13.28 -26.26
CA LEU A 96 -32.74 -14.37 -25.61
C LEU A 96 -34.27 -14.29 -25.81
N ALA A 97 -34.85 -13.08 -25.76
CA ALA A 97 -36.26 -12.87 -26.06
C ALA A 97 -36.61 -13.22 -27.52
N LEU A 98 -35.78 -12.75 -28.47
CA LEU A 98 -35.93 -13.05 -29.90
C LEU A 98 -35.82 -14.55 -30.22
N THR A 99 -34.89 -15.25 -29.57
CA THR A 99 -34.71 -16.70 -29.77
C THR A 99 -35.84 -17.51 -29.14
N THR A 100 -36.33 -17.12 -27.97
CA THR A 100 -37.49 -17.78 -27.33
C THR A 100 -38.77 -17.60 -28.16
N LEU A 101 -38.96 -16.42 -28.78
CA LEU A 101 -40.06 -16.13 -29.69
C LEU A 101 -39.97 -16.92 -31.02
N GLY A 102 -38.76 -17.08 -31.56
CA GLY A 102 -38.51 -17.90 -32.75
C GLY A 102 -38.80 -19.39 -32.52
N ILE A 103 -38.58 -19.88 -31.30
CA ILE A 103 -38.87 -21.28 -30.93
C ILE A 103 -40.39 -21.48 -30.73
N ALA A 104 -41.10 -20.51 -30.15
CA ALA A 104 -42.54 -20.57 -29.97
C ALA A 104 -43.31 -20.56 -31.31
N THR A 105 -42.83 -19.82 -32.31
CA THR A 105 -43.44 -19.70 -33.64
C THR A 105 -43.26 -20.94 -34.53
N PHE A 106 -42.22 -21.76 -34.30
CA PHE A 106 -41.96 -22.96 -35.10
C PHE A 106 -42.78 -24.20 -34.71
N LYS A 107 -43.59 -24.12 -33.64
CA LYS A 107 -44.20 -25.32 -33.02
C LYS A 107 -45.70 -25.53 -33.28
N ASN A 108 -46.38 -24.83 -34.20
CA ASN A 108 -47.79 -25.17 -34.47
C ASN A 108 -48.22 -25.12 -35.95
N ARG A 109 -48.84 -26.22 -36.38
CA ARG A 109 -49.59 -26.37 -37.64
C ARG A 109 -51.09 -26.39 -37.29
N GLY A 110 -51.83 -25.32 -37.58
CA GLY A 110 -53.29 -25.33 -37.45
C GLY A 110 -53.96 -23.96 -37.58
N THR A 111 -55.19 -23.93 -38.10
CA THR A 111 -55.94 -22.72 -38.48
C THR A 111 -56.52 -21.95 -37.30
N PHE A 112 -55.75 -20.97 -36.82
CA PHE A 112 -56.11 -19.79 -36.03
C PHE A 112 -55.24 -18.61 -36.55
N LEU A 113 -55.16 -18.52 -37.88
CA LEU A 113 -53.96 -18.06 -38.58
C LEU A 113 -53.85 -16.53 -38.75
N GLU A 114 -54.92 -15.76 -38.50
CA GLU A 114 -54.92 -14.30 -38.73
C GLU A 114 -54.65 -13.48 -37.46
N ARG A 115 -55.16 -13.92 -36.28
CA ARG A 115 -54.86 -13.28 -34.99
C ARG A 115 -53.42 -13.52 -34.55
N GLU A 116 -52.91 -14.74 -34.70
CA GLU A 116 -51.51 -15.06 -34.38
C GLU A 116 -50.51 -14.38 -35.31
N LYS A 117 -50.83 -14.24 -36.61
CA LYS A 117 -49.97 -13.47 -37.53
C LYS A 117 -49.94 -12.00 -37.17
N PHE A 118 -51.08 -11.40 -36.84
CA PHE A 118 -51.13 -10.01 -36.40
C PHE A 118 -50.33 -9.82 -35.11
N PHE A 119 -50.45 -10.74 -34.16
CA PHE A 119 -49.72 -10.73 -32.89
C PHE A 119 -48.21 -10.90 -33.10
N CYS A 120 -47.79 -11.86 -33.95
CA CYS A 120 -46.38 -12.07 -34.29
C CYS A 120 -45.78 -10.88 -35.06
N ILE A 121 -46.56 -10.25 -35.95
CA ILE A 121 -46.13 -9.04 -36.67
C ILE A 121 -46.01 -7.86 -35.70
N ALA A 122 -46.96 -7.69 -34.78
CA ALA A 122 -46.92 -6.63 -33.76
C ALA A 122 -45.72 -6.81 -32.80
N LEU A 123 -45.44 -8.04 -32.36
CA LEU A 123 -44.29 -8.36 -31.52
C LEU A 123 -42.96 -8.25 -32.25
N ALA A 124 -42.87 -8.69 -33.51
CA ALA A 124 -41.67 -8.50 -34.33
C ALA A 124 -41.39 -7.01 -34.56
N PHE A 125 -42.43 -6.21 -34.75
CA PHE A 125 -42.34 -4.76 -34.86
C PHE A 125 -41.87 -4.12 -33.54
N LEU A 126 -42.41 -4.57 -32.41
CA LEU A 126 -41.99 -4.11 -31.07
C LEU A 126 -40.52 -4.45 -30.79
N ALA A 127 -40.08 -5.67 -31.13
CA ALA A 127 -38.70 -6.11 -30.97
C ALA A 127 -37.73 -5.34 -31.89
N ALA A 128 -38.16 -5.01 -33.12
CA ALA A 128 -37.37 -4.16 -34.01
C ALA A 128 -37.22 -2.74 -33.43
N ILE A 129 -38.30 -2.18 -32.88
CA ILE A 129 -38.30 -0.86 -32.23
C ILE A 129 -37.37 -0.84 -31.01
N THR A 130 -37.48 -1.82 -30.10
CA THR A 130 -36.63 -1.89 -28.90
C THR A 130 -35.16 -2.09 -29.25
N THR A 131 -34.86 -2.81 -30.34
CA THR A 131 -33.49 -2.95 -30.86
C THR A 131 -32.95 -1.61 -31.37
N VAL A 132 -33.71 -0.86 -32.15
CA VAL A 132 -33.28 0.47 -32.64
C VAL A 132 -33.03 1.43 -31.47
N PHE A 133 -33.89 1.43 -30.45
CA PHE A 133 -33.68 2.24 -29.25
C PHE A 133 -32.46 1.79 -28.42
N ALA A 134 -32.18 0.49 -28.33
CA ALA A 134 -31.00 -0.05 -27.67
C ALA A 134 -29.70 0.49 -28.29
N TRP A 135 -29.61 0.44 -29.62
CA TRP A 135 -28.48 0.97 -30.37
C TRP A 135 -28.38 2.49 -30.23
N GLY A 136 -29.52 3.20 -30.22
CA GLY A 136 -29.57 4.63 -29.93
C GLY A 136 -29.01 4.98 -28.55
N LEU A 137 -29.36 4.22 -27.51
CA LEU A 137 -28.85 4.41 -26.15
C LEU A 137 -27.33 4.17 -26.08
N HIS A 138 -26.84 3.10 -26.72
CA HIS A 138 -25.42 2.77 -26.77
C HIS A 138 -24.61 3.86 -27.47
N ILE A 139 -25.03 4.30 -28.67
CA ILE A 139 -24.38 5.37 -29.41
C ILE A 139 -24.40 6.68 -28.62
N GLY A 140 -25.53 7.02 -28.01
CA GLY A 140 -25.67 8.22 -27.18
C GLY A 140 -24.72 8.24 -25.98
N LEU A 141 -24.56 7.11 -25.29
CA LEU A 141 -23.65 7.01 -24.14
C LEU A 141 -22.17 7.13 -24.56
N VAL A 142 -21.79 6.51 -25.68
CA VAL A 142 -20.43 6.64 -26.24
C VAL A 142 -20.14 8.09 -26.65
N CYS A 143 -21.10 8.76 -27.29
CA CYS A 143 -20.98 10.18 -27.62
C CYS A 143 -20.84 11.05 -26.37
N TYR A 144 -21.62 10.78 -25.32
CA TYR A 144 -21.54 11.51 -24.04
C TYR A 144 -20.14 11.40 -23.42
N GLN A 145 -19.60 10.19 -23.30
CA GLN A 145 -18.25 9.94 -22.76
C GLN A 145 -17.16 10.66 -23.57
N TYR A 146 -17.29 10.66 -24.90
CA TYR A 146 -16.36 11.37 -25.78
C TYR A 146 -16.34 12.88 -25.52
N PHE A 147 -17.52 13.51 -25.41
CA PHE A 147 -17.62 14.95 -25.16
C PHE A 147 -17.18 15.34 -23.74
N GLU A 148 -17.42 14.50 -22.76
CA GLU A 148 -16.97 14.71 -21.38
C GLU A 148 -15.43 14.66 -21.28
N SER A 149 -14.80 13.64 -21.87
CA SER A 149 -13.34 13.51 -21.93
C SER A 149 -12.67 14.75 -22.53
N ARG A 150 -13.19 15.23 -23.68
CA ARG A 150 -12.73 16.47 -24.32
C ARG A 150 -12.87 17.70 -23.44
N THR A 151 -13.94 17.77 -22.64
CA THR A 151 -14.17 18.89 -21.72
C THR A 151 -13.15 18.87 -20.57
N ASN A 152 -12.82 17.69 -20.06
CA ASN A 152 -11.85 17.52 -18.98
C ASN A 152 -10.41 17.78 -19.45
N GLU A 153 -10.00 17.29 -20.63
CA GLU A 153 -8.69 17.62 -21.23
C GLU A 153 -8.48 19.13 -21.35
N ARG A 154 -9.53 19.87 -21.70
CA ARG A 154 -9.47 21.32 -21.87
C ARG A 154 -9.33 22.06 -20.53
N LYS A 155 -10.07 21.66 -19.48
CA LYS A 155 -9.91 22.23 -18.13
C LYS A 155 -8.48 22.05 -17.61
N THR A 156 -7.88 20.90 -17.90
CA THR A 156 -6.48 20.60 -17.55
C THR A 156 -5.50 21.50 -18.31
N ARG A 157 -5.71 21.72 -19.62
CA ARG A 157 -4.89 22.66 -20.43
C ARG A 157 -5.02 24.11 -19.99
N GLU A 158 -6.24 24.58 -19.68
CA GLU A 158 -6.48 25.95 -19.19
C GLU A 158 -5.86 26.16 -17.80
N SER A 159 -5.89 25.15 -16.93
CA SER A 159 -5.20 25.17 -15.63
C SER A 159 -3.67 25.19 -15.78
N ALA A 160 -3.12 24.45 -16.74
CA ALA A 160 -1.68 24.47 -17.05
C ALA A 160 -1.22 25.81 -17.64
N GLN A 161 -2.02 26.43 -18.53
CA GLN A 161 -1.70 27.76 -19.07
C GLN A 161 -1.77 28.87 -18.02
N ASN A 162 -2.70 28.80 -17.06
CA ASN A 162 -2.77 29.75 -15.96
C ASN A 162 -1.63 29.57 -14.94
N ALA A 163 -1.08 28.36 -14.79
CA ALA A 163 0.11 28.13 -13.97
C ALA A 163 1.39 28.77 -14.55
N ASN A 164 1.49 28.88 -15.88
CA ASN A 164 2.63 29.49 -16.58
C ASN A 164 2.59 31.02 -16.69
N LYS A 165 1.54 31.69 -16.18
CA LYS A 165 1.42 33.17 -16.17
C LYS A 165 1.81 33.82 -14.84
N ARG A 166 2.65 33.17 -14.03
CA ARG A 166 3.24 33.85 -12.85
C ARG A 166 4.28 34.88 -13.33
N PRO A 167 4.25 36.13 -12.85
CA PRO A 167 5.22 37.13 -13.26
C PRO A 167 6.64 36.72 -12.82
N PRO A 168 7.68 37.07 -13.60
CA PRO A 168 9.05 36.70 -13.28
C PRO A 168 9.48 37.32 -11.95
N LEU A 169 10.18 36.51 -11.13
CA LEU A 169 10.86 36.95 -9.92
C LEU A 169 11.88 38.04 -10.30
N VAL A 170 11.65 39.25 -9.79
CA VAL A 170 12.63 40.32 -9.77
C VAL A 170 13.75 39.88 -8.82
N LEU A 171 14.91 39.53 -9.37
CA LEU A 171 16.14 39.34 -8.61
C LEU A 171 16.68 40.72 -8.21
N PRO A 172 17.10 40.94 -6.94
CA PRO A 172 17.75 42.19 -6.58
C PRO A 172 19.15 42.25 -7.21
N GLU A 173 19.48 43.39 -7.83
CA GLU A 173 20.84 43.74 -8.25
C GLU A 173 21.79 43.64 -7.06
N MET A 174 22.78 42.73 -7.13
CA MET A 174 23.92 42.76 -6.22
C MET A 174 25.01 43.65 -6.80
N ALA A 175 25.38 44.63 -6.00
CA ALA A 175 26.38 45.64 -6.26
C ALA A 175 27.77 45.05 -6.51
N ASP A 176 28.44 45.71 -7.44
CA ASP A 176 29.84 45.65 -7.84
C ASP A 176 30.79 45.77 -6.63
N GLN A 177 31.62 44.75 -6.39
CA GLN A 177 32.91 44.91 -5.72
C GLN A 177 33.99 44.08 -6.43
N ARG A 178 34.78 44.80 -7.22
CA ARG A 178 36.09 44.43 -7.74
C ARG A 178 37.05 44.04 -6.61
N THR A 179 37.86 42.98 -6.79
CA THR A 179 39.35 43.09 -6.88
C THR A 179 40.06 41.74 -7.10
N ARG A 180 40.91 41.74 -8.14
CA ARG A 180 42.22 41.05 -8.32
C ARG A 180 42.29 39.57 -8.72
N GLU A 181 42.46 39.37 -10.05
CA GLU A 181 43.51 38.60 -10.77
C GLU A 181 44.71 38.09 -9.92
N SER A 182 45.40 36.95 -10.13
CA SER A 182 45.60 35.94 -11.21
C SER A 182 46.47 34.75 -10.65
N PRO A 183 47.18 33.88 -11.42
CA PRO A 183 46.72 32.57 -11.92
C PRO A 183 47.66 31.37 -11.58
N ASN A 184 47.28 30.18 -12.10
CA ASN A 184 48.12 29.03 -12.51
C ASN A 184 48.49 27.87 -11.54
N MET A 185 48.52 26.69 -12.20
CA MET A 185 49.29 25.45 -11.98
C MET A 185 48.68 24.25 -11.21
N VAL A 186 48.24 23.28 -12.02
CA VAL A 186 48.39 21.81 -11.85
C VAL A 186 49.81 21.47 -12.42
N PRO A 187 50.63 20.52 -11.89
CA PRO A 187 50.31 19.08 -12.01
C PRO A 187 50.91 18.07 -11.00
N ASN A 188 50.41 16.83 -11.17
CA ASN A 188 51.08 15.51 -11.04
C ASN A 188 50.91 14.64 -9.79
N SER A 189 50.19 13.53 -10.04
CA SER A 189 50.57 12.12 -9.85
C SER A 189 51.31 11.70 -8.59
N ILE A 190 50.63 10.91 -7.75
CA ILE A 190 51.28 9.88 -6.93
C ILE A 190 50.51 8.57 -7.11
N VAL A 191 51.16 7.67 -7.86
CA VAL A 191 50.87 6.24 -7.92
C VAL A 191 51.38 5.64 -6.61
N ASN A 192 50.53 4.89 -5.90
CA ASN A 192 51.01 3.99 -4.85
C ASN A 192 50.63 2.55 -5.21
N LYS A 193 51.63 1.82 -5.70
CA LYS A 193 51.67 0.36 -5.76
C LYS A 193 52.01 -0.12 -4.34
N ASN A 194 51.23 -1.05 -3.80
CA ASN A 194 51.66 -2.17 -2.97
C ASN A 194 50.40 -2.80 -2.35
N PHE A 195 50.05 -4.00 -2.79
CA PHE A 195 49.90 -5.20 -1.95
C PHE A 195 49.30 -6.31 -2.82
N SER A 196 50.19 -7.18 -3.29
CA SER A 196 49.89 -8.55 -3.70
C SER A 196 49.85 -9.42 -2.45
N LEU A 197 48.80 -10.23 -2.29
CA LEU A 197 48.81 -11.36 -1.37
C LEU A 197 48.56 -12.61 -2.20
N SER A 198 49.63 -13.38 -2.33
CA SER A 198 49.64 -14.78 -2.74
C SER A 198 49.16 -15.65 -1.57
N ASP A 199 48.54 -16.75 -1.94
CA ASP A 199 48.31 -17.93 -1.11
C ASP A 199 49.60 -18.42 -0.45
N ASP A 200 49.50 -18.99 0.74
CA ASP A 200 50.09 -20.30 1.07
C ASP A 200 49.67 -20.73 2.49
N GLU A 201 49.35 -22.02 2.57
CA GLU A 201 49.08 -22.84 3.74
C GLU A 201 50.36 -23.01 4.59
N ASP A 202 50.22 -23.20 5.91
CA ASP A 202 50.86 -24.30 6.62
C ASP A 202 50.47 -24.32 8.11
N ASP A 203 50.05 -25.51 8.53
CA ASP A 203 49.71 -25.94 9.88
C ASP A 203 50.96 -26.37 10.69
N ASP A 204 50.70 -26.66 11.97
CA ASP A 204 51.50 -27.40 12.95
C ASP A 204 52.50 -26.64 13.83
N VAL A 205 52.19 -26.61 15.13
CA VAL A 205 52.96 -27.23 16.23
C VAL A 205 52.13 -27.12 17.51
N PHE A 206 51.77 -28.24 18.15
CA PHE A 206 52.06 -28.49 19.57
C PHE A 206 51.67 -29.91 20.00
N GLU A 207 52.70 -30.71 20.32
CA GLU A 207 52.60 -32.02 20.95
C GLU A 207 52.44 -31.95 22.49
N LYS A 208 51.59 -32.89 22.97
CA LYS A 208 51.72 -33.79 24.13
C LYS A 208 51.89 -33.25 25.57
N LYS A 209 50.92 -33.66 26.42
CA LYS A 209 51.19 -34.23 27.75
C LYS A 209 50.15 -35.33 28.10
N ASN A 210 50.67 -36.43 28.66
CA ASN A 210 50.01 -37.73 28.87
C ASN A 210 48.94 -37.75 29.99
N GLY A 211 47.92 -38.58 29.81
CA GLY A 211 46.91 -39.00 30.79
C GLY A 211 46.35 -40.40 30.43
N PRO A 212 45.73 -41.14 31.37
CA PRO A 212 45.67 -42.60 31.36
C PRO A 212 44.75 -43.18 30.28
N GLU A 213 45.10 -44.39 29.80
CA GLU A 213 44.41 -45.13 28.75
C GLU A 213 42.94 -45.42 29.10
N LEU A 214 42.02 -44.82 28.32
CA LEU A 214 40.60 -45.15 28.32
C LEU A 214 40.30 -46.16 27.20
N THR A 215 39.57 -47.22 27.54
CA THR A 215 39.11 -48.25 26.59
C THR A 215 38.33 -47.66 25.40
N THR A 216 38.50 -48.27 24.22
CA THR A 216 38.06 -47.78 22.91
C THR A 216 36.57 -47.41 22.84
N ALA A 217 35.72 -48.05 23.65
CA ALA A 217 34.28 -47.75 23.73
C ALA A 217 33.94 -46.51 24.59
N GLN A 218 34.72 -46.19 25.62
CA GLN A 218 34.55 -44.98 26.44
C GLN A 218 35.07 -43.73 25.72
N SER A 219 36.16 -43.88 24.96
CA SER A 219 36.72 -42.80 24.12
C SER A 219 35.75 -42.38 23.01
N GLN A 220 35.03 -43.31 22.36
CA GLN A 220 34.04 -42.95 21.33
C GLN A 220 32.80 -42.22 21.89
N ARG A 221 32.32 -42.61 23.08
CA ARG A 221 31.17 -41.95 23.75
C ARG A 221 31.53 -40.54 24.24
N ILE A 222 32.73 -40.34 24.79
CA ILE A 222 33.22 -39.02 25.21
C ILE A 222 33.50 -38.13 23.98
N ARG A 223 34.02 -38.69 22.87
CA ARG A 223 34.25 -37.95 21.62
C ARG A 223 32.94 -37.51 20.97
N LEU A 224 31.90 -38.35 20.93
CA LEU A 224 30.57 -37.94 20.46
C LEU A 224 29.94 -36.87 21.36
N THR A 225 30.04 -37.01 22.69
CA THR A 225 29.46 -36.02 23.63
C THR A 225 30.22 -34.69 23.59
N ARG A 226 31.55 -34.71 23.40
CA ARG A 226 32.36 -33.50 23.17
C ARG A 226 32.11 -32.89 21.80
N ILE A 227 32.00 -33.67 20.73
CA ILE A 227 31.69 -33.15 19.38
C ILE A 227 30.29 -32.57 19.38
N VAL A 228 29.28 -33.24 19.94
CA VAL A 228 27.93 -32.68 20.09
C VAL A 228 27.95 -31.43 20.97
N GLY A 229 28.72 -31.40 22.07
CA GLY A 229 28.86 -30.25 22.96
C GLY A 229 29.71 -29.09 22.41
N VAL A 230 30.63 -29.35 21.48
CA VAL A 230 31.45 -28.36 20.76
C VAL A 230 30.69 -27.85 19.54
N VAL A 231 29.92 -28.68 18.84
CA VAL A 231 29.00 -28.25 17.78
C VAL A 231 27.85 -27.43 18.37
N ARG A 232 27.30 -27.81 19.53
CA ARG A 232 26.33 -26.98 20.25
C ARG A 232 26.94 -25.65 20.71
N ARG A 233 28.17 -25.66 21.24
CA ARG A 233 28.85 -24.43 21.65
C ARG A 233 29.31 -23.57 20.48
N ALA A 234 29.74 -24.13 19.36
CA ALA A 234 30.13 -23.38 18.16
C ALA A 234 28.89 -22.81 17.45
N ALA A 235 27.78 -23.56 17.41
CA ALA A 235 26.50 -23.07 16.90
C ALA A 235 25.85 -22.00 17.80
N LEU A 236 26.15 -21.99 19.10
CA LEU A 236 25.65 -21.02 20.10
C LEU A 236 26.67 -19.93 20.50
N SER A 237 27.94 -20.04 20.10
CA SER A 237 29.02 -19.10 20.43
C SER A 237 28.77 -17.70 19.88
N PRO A 238 28.37 -17.52 18.59
CA PRO A 238 28.00 -16.18 18.11
C PRO A 238 26.75 -15.63 18.80
N TYR A 239 25.83 -16.50 19.25
CA TYR A 239 24.63 -16.09 19.98
C TYR A 239 24.95 -15.52 21.38
N PHE A 240 25.91 -16.11 22.11
CA PHE A 240 26.27 -15.67 23.45
C PHE A 240 27.08 -14.36 23.48
N HIS A 241 27.85 -14.07 22.42
CA HIS A 241 28.66 -12.85 22.35
C HIS A 241 27.83 -11.60 22.02
N VAL A 242 26.90 -11.68 21.07
CA VAL A 242 25.98 -10.55 20.76
C VAL A 242 25.10 -10.20 21.96
N GLU A 243 24.65 -11.21 22.71
CA GLU A 243 23.79 -11.00 23.89
C GLU A 243 24.54 -10.30 25.05
N ARG A 244 25.88 -10.40 25.13
CA ARG A 244 26.69 -9.77 26.18
C ARG A 244 27.01 -8.30 25.91
N ASP A 245 27.33 -7.93 24.67
CA ASP A 245 27.74 -6.55 24.33
C ASP A 245 26.54 -5.60 24.12
N VAL A 246 25.38 -6.11 23.69
CA VAL A 246 24.14 -5.32 23.63
C VAL A 246 23.56 -5.08 25.04
N ARG A 247 23.78 -6.00 25.99
CA ARG A 247 23.21 -5.93 27.35
C ARG A 247 24.00 -5.11 28.38
N ARG A 248 25.22 -4.63 28.10
CA ARG A 248 26.01 -3.86 29.08
C ARG A 248 26.53 -2.53 28.53
N MET A 249 25.61 -1.62 28.21
CA MET A 249 25.87 -0.21 28.52
C MET A 249 25.10 0.12 29.79
N SER A 250 25.77 0.75 30.75
CA SER A 250 25.10 1.35 31.88
C SER A 250 24.11 2.43 31.39
N HIS A 251 23.07 2.74 32.15
CA HIS A 251 22.20 3.89 31.84
C HIS A 251 23.02 5.19 31.66
N ASP A 252 24.13 5.31 32.40
CA ASP A 252 25.03 6.46 32.36
C ASP A 252 25.77 6.61 31.01
N ASP A 253 25.99 5.53 30.28
CA ASP A 253 26.61 5.59 28.95
C ASP A 253 25.60 5.95 27.86
N ALA A 254 24.32 5.57 28.01
CA ALA A 254 23.26 5.92 27.07
C ALA A 254 22.90 7.41 27.14
N ALA A 255 22.91 7.99 28.34
CA ALA A 255 22.59 9.39 28.59
C ALA A 255 23.58 10.38 27.94
N LYS A 256 24.75 9.89 27.50
CA LYS A 256 25.76 10.67 26.77
C LYS A 256 25.36 10.95 25.32
N TYR A 257 24.53 10.09 24.72
CA TYR A 257 24.21 10.16 23.30
C TYR A 257 22.87 10.83 23.03
N LEU A 258 22.85 11.68 22.00
CA LEU A 258 21.64 12.26 21.44
C LEU A 258 21.25 11.51 20.15
N VAL A 259 20.05 10.93 20.15
CA VAL A 259 19.51 10.20 19.00
C VAL A 259 18.40 11.01 18.34
N LEU A 260 18.57 11.31 17.05
CA LEU A 260 17.52 11.90 16.23
C LEU A 260 16.56 10.81 15.75
N VAL A 261 15.28 10.93 16.05
CA VAL A 261 14.21 10.09 15.49
C VAL A 261 13.37 10.92 14.55
N THR A 262 13.45 10.67 13.24
CA THR A 262 12.64 11.42 12.30
C THR A 262 11.21 10.90 12.28
N GLY A 263 10.20 11.78 12.28
CA GLY A 263 8.79 11.34 12.27
C GLY A 263 8.36 10.72 13.59
N ALA A 264 8.78 11.34 14.69
CA ALA A 264 8.55 10.88 16.06
C ALA A 264 7.06 10.71 16.39
N SER A 265 6.19 11.52 15.78
CA SER A 265 4.74 11.40 15.93
C SER A 265 4.09 10.27 15.11
N GLY A 266 4.88 9.45 14.41
CA GLY A 266 4.41 8.33 13.58
C GLY A 266 4.43 6.98 14.31
N PHE A 267 3.82 5.94 13.71
CA PHE A 267 3.59 4.66 14.40
C PHE A 267 4.89 4.02 14.89
N ILE A 268 5.84 3.74 13.98
CA ILE A 268 7.17 3.20 14.34
C ILE A 268 7.98 4.24 15.11
N GLY A 269 7.90 5.52 14.72
CA GLY A 269 8.67 6.61 15.34
C GLY A 269 8.38 6.77 16.84
N SER A 270 7.11 6.68 17.23
CA SER A 270 6.70 6.78 18.64
C SER A 270 7.24 5.63 19.50
N HIS A 271 7.31 4.41 18.95
CA HIS A 271 7.97 3.28 19.60
C HIS A 271 9.47 3.47 19.73
N CYS A 272 10.13 3.99 18.68
CA CYS A 272 11.55 4.33 18.73
C CYS A 272 11.85 5.32 19.84
N VAL A 273 11.06 6.39 19.95
CA VAL A 273 11.18 7.38 21.03
C VAL A 273 11.03 6.71 22.39
N GLN A 274 9.98 5.93 22.61
CA GLN A 274 9.74 5.29 23.90
C GLN A 274 10.88 4.34 24.30
N GLN A 275 11.27 3.41 23.42
CA GLN A 275 12.30 2.41 23.77
C GLN A 275 13.69 3.03 23.94
N LEU A 276 14.00 4.11 23.23
CA LEU A 276 15.25 4.86 23.44
C LEU A 276 15.27 5.52 24.83
N ILE A 277 14.17 6.16 25.24
CA ILE A 277 14.03 6.79 26.55
C ILE A 277 14.09 5.74 27.67
N GLU A 278 13.42 4.59 27.49
CA GLU A 278 13.50 3.46 28.43
C GLU A 278 14.92 2.92 28.60
N LYS A 279 15.76 3.05 27.57
CA LYS A 279 17.19 2.70 27.61
C LYS A 279 18.10 3.84 28.07
N GLY A 280 17.55 5.01 28.42
CA GLY A 280 18.29 6.16 28.95
C GLY A 280 18.90 7.10 27.90
N TYR A 281 18.56 6.96 26.62
CA TYR A 281 19.06 7.88 25.58
C TYR A 281 18.35 9.23 25.62
N LYS A 282 19.08 10.31 25.28
CA LYS A 282 18.44 11.59 24.94
C LYS A 282 17.89 11.47 23.52
N VAL A 283 16.67 11.93 23.31
CA VAL A 283 15.97 11.79 22.03
C VAL A 283 15.56 13.16 21.52
N ARG A 284 15.96 13.46 20.29
CA ARG A 284 15.37 14.55 19.51
C ARG A 284 14.40 13.94 18.50
N GLY A 285 13.12 14.22 18.63
CA GLY A 285 12.09 13.76 17.71
C GLY A 285 11.71 14.85 16.72
N THR A 286 11.71 14.55 15.42
CA THR A 286 11.16 15.51 14.44
C THR A 286 9.67 15.31 14.21
N VAL A 287 8.95 16.43 14.12
CA VAL A 287 7.55 16.49 13.69
C VAL A 287 7.40 17.52 12.59
N ARG A 288 6.39 17.38 11.71
CA ARG A 288 6.20 18.34 10.61
C ARG A 288 5.76 19.72 11.13
N SER A 289 4.89 19.72 12.14
CA SER A 289 4.57 20.94 12.88
C SER A 289 4.22 20.64 14.32
N LEU A 290 4.84 21.39 15.23
CA LEU A 290 4.57 21.41 16.67
C LEU A 290 3.18 21.96 16.98
N SER A 291 2.61 22.76 16.08
CA SER A 291 1.25 23.30 16.21
C SER A 291 0.16 22.24 16.04
N ASN A 292 0.46 21.10 15.43
CA ASN A 292 -0.52 20.03 15.21
C ASN A 292 -0.67 19.17 16.47
N LYS A 293 -1.47 19.67 17.42
CA LYS A 293 -1.76 19.02 18.70
C LYS A 293 -2.22 17.56 18.55
N GLN A 294 -3.08 17.27 17.58
CA GLN A 294 -3.58 15.90 17.36
C GLN A 294 -2.45 14.89 17.09
N LYS A 295 -1.39 15.31 16.39
CA LYS A 295 -0.22 14.46 16.10
C LYS A 295 0.81 14.46 17.23
N VAL A 296 0.98 15.60 17.89
CA VAL A 296 2.10 15.82 18.82
C VAL A 296 1.73 15.50 20.27
N ASP A 297 0.48 15.70 20.67
CA ASP A 297 0.05 15.46 22.05
C ASP A 297 0.21 14.01 22.50
N PRO A 298 -0.08 12.97 21.66
CA PRO A 298 0.11 11.59 22.09
C PRO A 298 1.55 11.25 22.46
N ILE A 299 2.55 11.77 21.73
CA ILE A 299 3.96 11.55 22.06
C ILE A 299 4.39 12.36 23.30
N LYS A 300 3.81 13.54 23.53
CA LYS A 300 4.04 14.36 24.73
C LYS A 300 3.46 13.74 26.01
N GLN A 301 2.45 12.89 25.88
CA GLN A 301 1.82 12.17 26.98
C GLN A 301 2.59 10.90 27.40
N LEU A 302 3.58 10.47 26.62
CA LEU A 302 4.48 9.39 27.05
C LEU A 302 5.32 9.89 28.24
N ASP A 303 5.65 8.99 29.16
CA ASP A 303 6.64 9.30 30.19
C ASP A 303 8.02 9.42 29.53
N THR A 304 8.38 10.66 29.22
CA THR A 304 9.65 10.96 28.55
C THR A 304 10.80 11.12 29.52
N LYS A 305 10.55 11.15 30.83
CA LYS A 305 11.56 11.44 31.88
C LYS A 305 12.38 12.72 31.62
N GLY A 306 11.84 13.67 30.84
CA GLY A 306 12.56 14.87 30.40
C GLY A 306 13.66 14.62 29.35
N LEU A 307 13.73 13.42 28.76
CA LEU A 307 14.74 13.03 27.77
C LEU A 307 14.31 13.27 26.32
N LEU A 308 13.08 13.75 26.09
CA LEU A 308 12.56 14.04 24.76
C LEU A 308 12.55 15.55 24.46
N GLU A 309 13.20 15.92 23.37
CA GLU A 309 13.09 17.19 22.69
C GLU A 309 12.31 17.00 21.38
N LEU A 310 11.35 17.88 21.07
CA LEU A 310 10.67 17.87 19.77
C LEU A 310 11.03 19.10 18.95
N VAL A 311 11.41 18.89 17.70
CA VAL A 311 11.78 19.95 16.75
C VAL A 311 10.94 19.84 15.47
N GLU A 312 10.72 20.98 14.80
CA GLU A 312 10.07 20.98 13.49
C GLU A 312 11.07 20.65 12.38
N ALA A 313 10.74 19.65 11.57
CA ALA A 313 11.45 19.37 10.32
C ALA A 313 10.50 18.80 9.27
N ASP A 314 10.71 19.18 8.02
CA ASP A 314 9.94 18.69 6.88
C ASP A 314 10.88 18.01 5.88
N LEU A 315 10.59 16.77 5.51
CA LEU A 315 11.37 16.00 4.53
C LEU A 315 11.56 16.76 3.21
N LEU A 316 10.61 17.63 2.86
CA LEU A 316 10.66 18.42 1.62
C LEU A 316 11.33 19.79 1.76
N LYS A 317 11.69 20.22 2.98
CA LYS A 317 12.47 21.43 3.22
C LYS A 317 13.87 21.06 3.69
N GLU A 318 14.81 21.03 2.76
CA GLU A 318 16.23 20.74 3.03
C GLU A 318 16.80 21.60 4.16
N SER A 319 16.48 22.89 4.19
CA SER A 319 16.94 23.84 5.21
C SER A 319 16.53 23.50 6.64
N SER A 320 15.50 22.66 6.84
CA SER A 320 15.03 22.26 8.18
C SER A 320 15.88 21.16 8.82
N TRP A 321 16.73 20.47 8.07
CA TRP A 321 17.45 19.29 8.56
C TRP A 321 18.78 19.60 9.24
N LYS A 322 19.45 20.69 8.86
CA LYS A 322 20.74 21.06 9.46
C LYS A 322 20.64 21.27 10.96
N SER A 323 19.64 22.05 11.41
CA SER A 323 19.39 22.28 12.83
C SER A 323 18.86 21.03 13.55
N ALA A 324 18.02 20.23 12.88
CA ALA A 324 17.49 19.01 13.47
C ALA A 324 18.60 17.98 13.78
N VAL A 325 19.59 17.85 12.88
CA VAL A 325 20.71 16.90 13.01
C VAL A 325 21.82 17.42 13.93
N ASP A 326 21.89 18.73 14.19
CA ASP A 326 22.99 19.34 14.94
C ASP A 326 23.20 18.71 16.33
N GLY A 327 24.45 18.41 16.68
CA GLY A 327 24.79 17.74 17.95
C GLY A 327 24.28 16.31 18.16
N CYS A 328 23.62 15.68 17.17
CA CYS A 328 23.17 14.29 17.28
C CYS A 328 24.31 13.31 17.01
N ASP A 329 24.33 12.17 17.71
CA ASP A 329 25.31 11.09 17.52
C ASP A 329 24.81 10.01 16.56
N PHE A 330 23.49 9.80 16.55
CA PHE A 330 22.84 8.77 15.75
C PHE A 330 21.54 9.30 15.16
N VAL A 331 21.14 8.76 14.01
CA VAL A 331 19.87 9.10 13.37
C VAL A 331 19.08 7.83 13.06
N LEU A 332 17.89 7.71 13.64
CA LEU A 332 16.87 6.77 13.19
C LEU A 332 15.96 7.49 12.19
N HIS A 333 16.22 7.28 10.91
CA HIS A 333 15.44 7.88 9.83
C HIS A 333 14.20 7.02 9.54
N VAL A 334 13.13 7.30 10.28
CA VAL A 334 11.85 6.55 10.21
C VAL A 334 10.80 7.28 9.37
N ALA A 335 10.87 8.61 9.32
CA ALA A 335 9.95 9.44 8.55
C ALA A 335 9.98 9.10 7.06
N SER A 336 8.81 8.90 6.48
CA SER A 336 8.64 8.73 5.04
C SER A 336 7.32 9.36 4.61
N PRO A 337 7.24 9.99 3.43
CA PRO A 337 5.97 10.44 2.89
C PRO A 337 5.10 9.21 2.60
N PHE A 338 4.07 9.00 3.42
CA PHE A 338 3.10 7.91 3.24
C PHE A 338 1.74 8.51 2.88
N PRO A 339 1.47 8.80 1.61
CA PRO A 339 0.13 9.17 1.19
C PRO A 339 -0.78 7.94 1.19
N ILE A 340 -2.08 8.18 1.39
CA ILE A 340 -3.12 7.13 1.39
C ILE A 340 -3.18 6.42 0.02
N VAL A 341 -2.82 7.12 -1.06
CA VAL A 341 -2.63 6.56 -2.41
C VAL A 341 -1.30 7.07 -2.96
N ALA A 342 -0.38 6.17 -3.28
CA ALA A 342 0.89 6.54 -3.88
C ALA A 342 0.72 6.81 -5.39
N ASP A 343 1.18 7.98 -5.83
CA ASP A 343 1.32 8.34 -7.24
C ASP A 343 2.80 8.42 -7.63
N GLU A 344 3.11 8.69 -8.90
CA GLU A 344 4.51 8.82 -9.35
C GLU A 344 5.26 9.95 -8.63
N LYS A 345 4.57 11.02 -8.21
CA LYS A 345 5.20 12.13 -7.47
C LYS A 345 5.68 11.67 -6.09
N CYS A 346 5.07 10.65 -5.51
CA CYS A 346 5.49 10.06 -4.25
C CYS A 346 6.90 9.46 -4.33
N ILE A 347 7.30 8.97 -5.52
CA ILE A 347 8.63 8.42 -5.75
C ILE A 347 9.69 9.51 -5.55
N THR A 348 9.56 10.62 -6.28
CA THR A 348 10.49 11.76 -6.16
C THR A 348 10.48 12.35 -4.75
N THR A 349 9.30 12.43 -4.12
CA THR A 349 9.13 12.91 -2.74
C THR A 349 9.86 12.04 -1.74
N ALA A 350 9.77 10.70 -1.87
CA ALA A 350 10.46 9.75 -1.00
C ALA A 350 11.98 9.81 -1.18
N ILE A 351 12.46 9.84 -2.43
CA ILE A 351 13.89 9.96 -2.74
C ILE A 351 14.47 11.24 -2.14
N ASN A 352 13.83 12.38 -2.42
CA ASN A 352 14.31 13.68 -1.92
C ASN A 352 14.24 13.75 -0.39
N GLY A 353 13.18 13.20 0.22
CA GLY A 353 13.06 13.13 1.67
C GLY A 353 14.23 12.39 2.32
N THR A 354 14.59 11.23 1.79
CA THR A 354 15.74 10.44 2.26
C THR A 354 17.06 11.19 2.04
N LEU A 355 17.28 11.72 0.85
CA LEU A 355 18.54 12.40 0.50
C LEU A 355 18.73 13.69 1.30
N ASN A 356 17.67 14.44 1.61
CA ASN A 356 17.76 15.67 2.40
C ASN A 356 18.29 15.39 3.82
N VAL A 357 17.83 14.31 4.45
CA VAL A 357 18.34 13.88 5.77
C VAL A 357 19.81 13.44 5.65
N LEU A 358 20.13 12.61 4.66
CA LEU A 358 21.50 12.10 4.47
C LEU A 358 22.51 13.22 4.15
N ARG A 359 22.12 14.23 3.35
CA ARG A 359 22.94 15.42 3.09
C ARG A 359 23.20 16.24 4.35
N ALA A 360 22.17 16.44 5.17
CA ALA A 360 22.33 17.15 6.45
C ALA A 360 23.25 16.39 7.41
N VAL A 361 23.15 15.06 7.43
CA VAL A 361 24.05 14.19 8.19
C VAL A 361 25.48 14.25 7.64
N ALA A 362 25.68 14.18 6.33
CA ALA A 362 27.02 14.30 5.73
C ALA A 362 27.71 15.63 6.07
N GLY A 363 26.92 16.70 6.22
CA GLY A 363 27.40 18.01 6.69
C GLY A 363 27.69 18.09 8.20
N ASN A 364 27.33 17.06 8.98
CA ASN A 364 27.55 17.00 10.43
C ASN A 364 28.49 15.85 10.81
N ARG A 365 29.69 16.19 11.29
CA ARG A 365 30.72 15.21 11.64
C ARG A 365 30.46 14.42 12.93
N ASN A 366 29.45 14.78 13.72
CA ASN A 366 29.16 14.11 14.98
C ASN A 366 28.36 12.81 14.80
N VAL A 367 27.56 12.72 13.72
CA VAL A 367 26.72 11.55 13.49
C VAL A 367 27.59 10.37 13.08
N LYS A 368 27.50 9.28 13.84
CA LYS A 368 28.27 8.04 13.63
C LYS A 368 27.55 7.08 12.72
N LYS A 369 26.23 6.97 12.87
CA LYS A 369 25.39 6.04 12.11
C LYS A 369 23.99 6.56 11.84
N VAL A 370 23.51 6.29 10.62
CA VAL A 370 22.11 6.44 10.23
C VAL A 370 21.51 5.03 10.09
N VAL A 371 20.37 4.82 10.74
CA VAL A 371 19.54 3.63 10.52
C VAL A 371 18.26 4.06 9.81
N LEU A 372 18.14 3.68 8.53
CA LEU A 372 17.03 4.06 7.66
C LEU A 372 15.93 2.99 7.69
N THR A 373 14.68 3.40 7.94
CA THR A 373 13.51 2.52 7.78
C THR A 373 13.08 2.47 6.31
N SER A 374 13.37 1.35 5.66
CA SER A 374 12.81 1.01 4.35
C SER A 374 11.56 0.12 4.53
N SER A 375 11.37 -0.91 3.71
CA SER A 375 10.24 -1.83 3.77
C SER A 375 10.56 -3.12 3.04
N CYS A 376 9.87 -4.22 3.36
CA CYS A 376 9.85 -5.41 2.51
C CYS A 376 9.37 -5.10 1.08
N ALA A 377 8.59 -4.02 0.89
CA ALA A 377 8.20 -3.54 -0.44
C ALA A 377 9.41 -3.15 -1.32
N ALA A 378 10.60 -2.91 -0.74
CA ALA A 378 11.86 -2.73 -1.47
C ALA A 378 12.58 -4.05 -1.81
N VAL A 379 12.05 -5.19 -1.35
CA VAL A 379 12.68 -6.52 -1.39
C VAL A 379 11.91 -7.50 -2.27
N ASN A 380 10.59 -7.63 -2.10
CA ASN A 380 9.84 -8.81 -2.58
C ASN A 380 8.84 -8.59 -3.74
N GLU A 381 8.65 -7.36 -4.22
CA GLU A 381 7.60 -7.07 -5.21
C GLU A 381 8.11 -7.28 -6.65
N GLY A 382 7.22 -7.69 -7.57
CA GLY A 382 7.57 -7.94 -8.98
C GLY A 382 8.30 -9.27 -9.24
N HIS A 383 8.14 -10.26 -8.35
CA HIS A 383 8.79 -11.57 -8.42
C HIS A 383 7.77 -12.72 -8.48
N SER A 384 8.25 -13.95 -8.70
CA SER A 384 7.42 -15.16 -8.59
C SER A 384 7.11 -15.52 -7.13
N ALA A 385 5.99 -16.20 -6.92
CA ALA A 385 5.49 -16.58 -5.59
C ALA A 385 6.39 -17.56 -4.82
N ASP A 386 7.19 -18.35 -5.53
CA ASP A 386 7.97 -19.44 -4.92
C ASP A 386 9.30 -19.01 -4.34
N LYS A 387 9.76 -17.79 -4.68
CA LYS A 387 11.04 -17.25 -4.22
C LYS A 387 11.00 -17.01 -2.70
N VAL A 388 12.07 -17.43 -2.02
CA VAL A 388 12.36 -17.02 -0.64
C VAL A 388 13.16 -15.73 -0.71
N PHE A 389 12.70 -14.69 -0.03
CA PHE A 389 13.34 -13.38 -0.04
C PHE A 389 14.22 -13.18 1.19
N ASP A 390 15.44 -12.73 0.96
CA ASP A 390 16.43 -12.35 1.97
C ASP A 390 16.90 -10.90 1.74
N GLU A 391 17.95 -10.48 2.43
CA GLU A 391 18.46 -9.10 2.34
C GLU A 391 19.23 -8.79 1.05
N THR A 392 19.51 -9.80 0.21
CA THR A 392 20.14 -9.60 -1.11
C THR A 392 19.09 -9.27 -2.18
N SER A 393 17.82 -9.57 -1.90
CA SER A 393 16.73 -9.37 -2.83
C SER A 393 16.32 -7.91 -2.97
N TRP A 394 16.02 -7.50 -4.21
CA TRP A 394 15.48 -6.19 -4.56
C TRP A 394 14.19 -6.36 -5.34
N THR A 395 13.21 -5.49 -5.07
CA THR A 395 11.98 -5.39 -5.87
C THR A 395 12.30 -5.07 -7.33
N ASN A 396 11.62 -5.76 -8.24
CA ASN A 396 11.73 -5.53 -9.68
C ASN A 396 10.84 -4.35 -10.10
N VAL A 397 11.39 -3.14 -10.05
CA VAL A 397 10.66 -1.90 -10.31
C VAL A 397 10.14 -1.75 -11.75
N ASP A 398 10.69 -2.52 -12.68
CA ASP A 398 10.29 -2.50 -14.10
C ASP A 398 9.07 -3.37 -14.36
N ASP A 399 8.69 -4.23 -13.41
CA ASP A 399 7.49 -5.05 -13.53
C ASP A 399 6.23 -4.18 -13.40
N PRO A 400 5.29 -4.24 -14.37
CA PRO A 400 4.09 -3.42 -14.37
C PRO A 400 3.13 -3.69 -13.21
N ARG A 401 3.30 -4.83 -12.50
CA ARG A 401 2.49 -5.20 -11.33
C ARG A 401 2.94 -4.48 -10.05
N VAL A 402 4.11 -3.86 -10.06
CA VAL A 402 4.66 -3.16 -8.88
C VAL A 402 4.02 -1.79 -8.75
N ASP A 403 3.41 -1.52 -7.61
CA ASP A 403 2.75 -0.24 -7.33
C ASP A 403 3.74 0.91 -7.08
N CYS A 404 3.22 2.14 -7.05
CA CYS A 404 4.03 3.33 -6.81
C CYS A 404 4.65 3.34 -5.40
N TYR A 405 4.05 2.67 -4.41
CA TYR A 405 4.58 2.62 -3.05
C TYR A 405 5.85 1.76 -3.00
N ALA A 406 5.80 0.54 -3.53
CA ALA A 406 6.94 -0.35 -3.65
C ALA A 406 8.06 0.27 -4.50
N LYS A 407 7.73 0.92 -5.63
CA LYS A 407 8.71 1.70 -6.41
C LYS A 407 9.35 2.81 -5.58
N SER A 408 8.55 3.61 -4.86
CA SER A 408 9.06 4.72 -4.05
C SER A 408 10.02 4.25 -2.96
N LYS A 409 9.69 3.16 -2.25
CA LYS A 409 10.55 2.58 -1.21
C LYS A 409 11.83 1.99 -1.80
N THR A 410 11.72 1.27 -2.91
CA THR A 410 12.89 0.67 -3.59
C THR A 410 13.86 1.75 -4.07
N LEU A 411 13.36 2.76 -4.76
CA LEU A 411 14.20 3.81 -5.35
C LEU A 411 14.78 4.76 -4.29
N ALA A 412 14.04 5.07 -3.23
CA ALA A 412 14.56 5.86 -2.12
C ALA A 412 15.68 5.12 -1.36
N GLU A 413 15.55 3.80 -1.17
CA GLU A 413 16.60 2.99 -0.55
C GLU A 413 17.84 2.87 -1.44
N LYS A 414 17.66 2.63 -2.76
CA LYS A 414 18.77 2.64 -3.71
C LYS A 414 19.50 3.98 -3.74
N ALA A 415 18.77 5.09 -3.78
CA ALA A 415 19.35 6.42 -3.73
C ALA A 415 20.14 6.68 -2.44
N ALA A 416 19.69 6.15 -1.29
CA ALA A 416 20.45 6.21 -0.05
C ALA A 416 21.78 5.46 -0.16
N TRP A 417 21.77 4.25 -0.72
CA TRP A 417 22.99 3.47 -0.92
C TRP A 417 23.94 4.11 -1.94
N ASP A 418 23.42 4.67 -3.02
CA ASP A 418 24.22 5.39 -4.01
C ASP A 418 24.84 6.65 -3.41
N PHE A 419 24.09 7.40 -2.60
CA PHE A 419 24.64 8.52 -1.82
C PHE A 419 25.80 8.09 -0.94
N MET A 420 25.71 6.93 -0.25
CA MET A 420 26.80 6.44 0.61
C MET A 420 28.06 6.02 -0.16
N LYS A 421 27.96 5.68 -1.45
CA LYS A 421 29.14 5.39 -2.30
C LYS A 421 29.92 6.66 -2.64
N GLU A 422 29.21 7.77 -2.81
CA GLU A 422 29.77 9.07 -3.23
C GLU A 422 30.15 9.96 -2.04
N ALA A 423 29.45 9.83 -0.91
CA ALA A 423 29.64 10.68 0.25
C ALA A 423 31.00 10.43 0.93
N PRO A 424 31.63 11.47 1.51
CA PRO A 424 32.74 11.29 2.43
C PRO A 424 32.32 10.32 3.53
N ARG A 425 33.16 9.32 3.87
CA ARG A 425 32.89 8.30 4.89
C ARG A 425 32.89 8.90 6.32
N SER A 426 31.98 9.81 6.61
CA SER A 426 31.81 10.43 7.93
C SER A 426 30.84 9.67 8.83
N PHE A 427 29.97 8.83 8.26
CA PHE A 427 29.01 8.01 9.01
C PHE A 427 28.70 6.69 8.30
N SER A 428 28.18 5.71 9.03
CA SER A 428 27.72 4.43 8.50
C SER A 428 26.21 4.43 8.22
N LEU A 429 25.76 3.63 7.25
CA LEU A 429 24.34 3.41 6.96
C LEU A 429 23.96 1.95 7.21
N THR A 430 22.83 1.74 7.90
CA THR A 430 22.12 0.45 7.94
C THR A 430 20.68 0.68 7.51
N THR A 431 20.11 -0.25 6.75
CA THR A 431 18.68 -0.21 6.38
C THR A 431 17.91 -1.33 7.06
N ILE A 432 16.75 -0.99 7.62
CA ILE A 432 15.80 -1.94 8.19
C ILE A 432 14.62 -2.07 7.24
N ASN A 433 14.35 -3.28 6.77
CA ASN A 433 13.24 -3.62 5.87
C ASN A 433 12.17 -4.38 6.66
N PRO A 434 11.27 -3.70 7.40
CA PRO A 434 10.20 -4.38 8.09
C PRO A 434 9.15 -4.89 7.10
N THR A 435 8.53 -6.03 7.43
CA THR A 435 7.28 -6.48 6.79
C THR A 435 6.08 -5.75 7.38
N LEU A 436 4.86 -6.26 7.21
CA LEU A 436 3.67 -5.53 7.68
C LEU A 436 3.68 -5.43 9.21
N VAL A 437 3.81 -4.20 9.71
CA VAL A 437 4.05 -3.95 11.13
C VAL A 437 2.75 -3.93 11.91
N PHE A 438 2.63 -4.77 12.93
CA PHE A 438 1.53 -4.79 13.90
C PHE A 438 2.05 -4.57 15.32
N GLY A 439 1.16 -4.30 16.27
CA GLY A 439 1.50 -4.08 17.67
C GLY A 439 0.81 -2.84 18.25
N PRO A 440 0.99 -2.57 19.54
CA PRO A 440 0.24 -1.52 20.23
C PRO A 440 0.53 -0.15 19.62
N ALA A 441 -0.50 0.68 19.44
CA ALA A 441 -0.38 2.05 18.96
C ALA A 441 -0.43 3.06 20.12
N TYR A 442 0.42 4.08 20.05
CA TYR A 442 0.41 5.22 20.98
C TYR A 442 -0.20 6.48 20.39
N ILE A 443 -0.42 6.48 19.07
CA ILE A 443 -0.86 7.64 18.30
C ILE A 443 -2.15 7.33 17.56
N THR A 444 -2.89 8.38 17.21
CA THR A 444 -4.15 8.26 16.45
C THR A 444 -3.97 8.40 14.94
N GLU A 445 -2.74 8.54 14.45
CA GLU A 445 -2.47 8.63 13.01
C GLU A 445 -2.80 7.32 12.30
N GLN A 446 -3.46 7.41 11.15
CA GLN A 446 -3.87 6.24 10.38
C GLN A 446 -2.79 5.88 9.35
N GLY A 447 -1.88 4.99 9.73
CA GLY A 447 -1.03 4.24 8.80
C GLY A 447 -1.74 3.00 8.24
N SER A 448 -1.19 2.36 7.19
CA SER A 448 -1.79 1.19 6.55
C SER A 448 -2.16 0.07 7.53
N SER A 449 -1.27 -0.28 8.45
CA SER A 449 -1.53 -1.31 9.47
C SER A 449 -2.64 -0.93 10.45
N ILE A 450 -2.68 0.33 10.89
CA ILE A 450 -3.73 0.83 11.79
C ILE A 450 -5.08 0.82 11.09
N SER A 451 -5.12 1.28 9.84
CA SER A 451 -6.33 1.24 9.00
C SER A 451 -6.80 -0.19 8.76
N LEU A 452 -5.89 -1.13 8.51
CA LEU A 452 -6.21 -2.54 8.32
C LEU A 452 -6.81 -3.16 9.59
N MET A 453 -6.18 -2.95 10.74
CA MET A 453 -6.70 -3.46 12.02
C MET A 453 -8.05 -2.82 12.36
N ARG A 454 -8.22 -1.52 12.09
CA ARG A 454 -9.51 -0.81 12.23
C ARG A 454 -10.59 -1.45 11.35
N ARG A 455 -10.29 -1.79 10.09
CA ARG A 455 -11.22 -2.45 9.16
C ARG A 455 -11.68 -3.82 9.68
N PHE A 456 -10.76 -4.62 10.23
CA PHE A 456 -11.10 -5.89 10.88
C PHE A 456 -12.04 -5.70 12.07
N MET A 457 -11.70 -4.76 12.97
CA MET A 457 -12.45 -4.55 14.22
C MET A 457 -13.78 -3.80 14.03
N SER A 458 -13.93 -3.06 12.92
CA SER A 458 -15.12 -2.24 12.63
C SER A 458 -16.07 -2.90 11.63
N ALA A 459 -15.89 -4.19 11.31
CA ALA A 459 -16.73 -4.93 10.37
C ALA A 459 -16.77 -4.35 8.93
N GLU A 460 -15.75 -3.58 8.51
CA GLU A 460 -15.70 -2.96 7.18
C GLU A 460 -15.34 -3.94 6.06
N MET A 461 -14.94 -5.16 6.43
CA MET A 461 -14.59 -6.22 5.50
C MET A 461 -15.49 -7.42 5.80
N PRO A 462 -16.54 -7.69 4.99
CA PRO A 462 -17.46 -8.78 5.26
C PRO A 462 -16.81 -10.18 5.06
N ALA A 463 -15.79 -10.25 4.22
CA ALA A 463 -15.00 -11.44 3.97
C ALA A 463 -13.51 -11.09 3.76
N CYS A 464 -12.64 -12.05 4.08
CA CYS A 464 -11.19 -11.92 3.94
C CYS A 464 -10.73 -12.39 2.56
N PRO A 465 -9.94 -11.62 1.79
CA PRO A 465 -9.34 -12.13 0.56
C PRO A 465 -8.36 -13.28 0.87
N PRO A 466 -8.10 -14.18 -0.10
CA PRO A 466 -7.14 -15.28 0.04
C PRO A 466 -5.70 -14.77 -0.05
N LEU A 467 -5.30 -13.86 0.83
CA LEU A 467 -4.01 -13.19 0.85
C LEU A 467 -3.14 -13.73 1.98
N ASN A 468 -1.84 -13.90 1.73
CA ASN A 468 -0.85 -14.27 2.74
C ASN A 468 0.11 -13.10 2.98
N LEU A 469 0.38 -12.79 4.24
CA LEU A 469 1.11 -11.61 4.67
C LEU A 469 2.25 -12.00 5.60
N ALA A 470 3.45 -11.52 5.32
CA ALA A 470 4.50 -11.49 6.31
C ALA A 470 4.26 -10.30 7.24
N THR A 471 4.47 -10.53 8.54
CA THR A 471 4.12 -9.57 9.59
C THR A 471 5.25 -9.47 10.59
N VAL A 472 5.28 -8.39 11.36
CA VAL A 472 6.27 -8.20 12.42
C VAL A 472 5.73 -7.29 13.52
N ASP A 473 6.17 -7.51 14.75
CA ASP A 473 5.83 -6.65 15.87
C ASP A 473 6.61 -5.32 15.81
N VAL A 474 5.92 -4.20 15.99
CA VAL A 474 6.52 -2.85 16.02
C VAL A 474 7.63 -2.74 17.07
N ARG A 475 7.50 -3.46 18.19
CA ARG A 475 8.52 -3.49 19.25
C ARG A 475 9.79 -4.19 18.78
N ASP A 476 9.68 -5.21 17.92
CA ASP A 476 10.84 -5.88 17.29
C ASP A 476 11.47 -4.98 16.22
N VAL A 477 10.66 -4.27 15.44
CA VAL A 477 11.16 -3.29 14.46
C VAL A 477 11.97 -2.20 15.15
N THR A 478 11.46 -1.62 16.22
CA THR A 478 12.19 -0.61 16.99
C THR A 478 13.44 -1.18 17.65
N LEU A 479 13.37 -2.39 18.23
CA LEU A 479 14.55 -3.05 18.78
C LEU A 479 15.62 -3.27 17.70
N ALA A 480 15.22 -3.60 16.47
CA ALA A 480 16.12 -3.72 15.33
C ALA A 480 16.82 -2.40 15.00
N HIS A 481 16.09 -1.28 15.04
CA HIS A 481 16.69 0.04 14.84
C HIS A 481 17.73 0.36 15.92
N ILE A 482 17.41 0.13 17.19
CA ILE A 482 18.31 0.42 18.32
C ILE A 482 19.53 -0.50 18.31
N ASN A 483 19.36 -1.79 18.00
CA ASN A 483 20.46 -2.73 17.92
C ASN A 483 21.37 -2.42 16.73
N ALA A 484 20.81 -2.18 15.54
CA ALA A 484 21.58 -1.77 14.36
C ALA A 484 22.33 -0.45 14.58
N MET A 485 21.73 0.51 15.29
CA MET A 485 22.40 1.76 15.66
C MET A 485 23.71 1.50 16.42
N ARG A 486 23.74 0.45 17.26
CA ARG A 486 24.86 0.14 18.16
C ARG A 486 25.88 -0.84 17.61
N ILE A 487 25.44 -1.86 16.87
CA ILE A 487 26.25 -3.00 16.43
C ILE A 487 27.07 -2.58 15.20
N PRO A 488 28.42 -2.46 15.28
CA PRO A 488 29.24 -2.04 14.13
C PRO A 488 29.11 -2.97 12.92
N GLU A 489 28.90 -4.27 13.15
CA GLU A 489 28.73 -5.29 12.11
C GLU A 489 27.47 -5.08 11.25
N SER A 490 26.53 -4.22 11.70
CA SER A 490 25.38 -3.84 10.88
C SER A 490 25.71 -2.74 9.85
N ASP A 491 26.91 -2.17 9.87
CA ASP A 491 27.31 -1.13 8.93
C ASP A 491 27.34 -1.66 7.51
N GLY A 492 26.75 -0.91 6.58
CA GLY A 492 26.62 -1.33 5.18
C GLY A 492 25.62 -2.46 4.97
N GLN A 493 24.85 -2.85 5.99
CA GLN A 493 23.88 -3.94 5.87
C GLN A 493 22.47 -3.45 5.54
N ARG A 494 21.77 -4.27 4.77
CA ARG A 494 20.31 -4.33 4.72
C ARG A 494 19.88 -5.46 5.63
N ILE A 495 18.82 -5.24 6.42
CA ILE A 495 18.32 -6.21 7.40
C ILE A 495 16.81 -6.33 7.28
N LEU A 496 16.34 -7.52 6.90
CA LEU A 496 14.93 -7.83 6.84
C LEU A 496 14.42 -8.17 8.25
N VAL A 497 13.33 -7.52 8.67
CA VAL A 497 12.76 -7.71 10.00
C VAL A 497 11.33 -8.24 9.87
N THR A 498 11.17 -9.53 10.11
CA THR A 498 9.91 -10.26 9.88
C THR A 498 9.75 -11.49 10.78
N ASN A 499 8.49 -11.81 11.09
CA ASN A 499 8.12 -13.10 11.64
C ASN A 499 7.99 -14.17 10.54
N ILE A 500 8.25 -15.40 10.93
CA ILE A 500 8.09 -16.62 10.12
C ILE A 500 7.36 -17.65 11.01
N PRO A 501 6.33 -18.35 10.50
CA PRO A 501 5.80 -18.28 9.15
C PRO A 501 4.98 -17.02 8.86
N SER A 502 4.77 -16.74 7.57
CA SER A 502 3.79 -15.76 7.11
C SER A 502 2.36 -16.23 7.41
N VAL A 503 1.43 -15.28 7.56
CA VAL A 503 0.09 -15.51 8.10
C VAL A 503 -0.96 -15.28 7.02
N TRP A 504 -1.98 -16.14 6.94
CA TRP A 504 -3.10 -15.86 6.06
C TRP A 504 -3.98 -14.75 6.63
N PHE A 505 -4.55 -13.94 5.74
CA PHE A 505 -5.41 -12.82 6.09
C PHE A 505 -6.61 -13.26 6.94
N LEU A 506 -7.18 -14.43 6.64
CA LEU A 506 -8.24 -15.03 7.45
C LEU A 506 -7.79 -15.39 8.88
N ASP A 507 -6.54 -15.82 9.06
CA ASP A 507 -6.03 -16.21 10.38
C ASP A 507 -5.87 -15.00 11.32
N ILE A 508 -5.63 -13.80 10.77
CA ILE A 508 -5.73 -12.54 11.51
C ILE A 508 -7.15 -12.38 12.06
N GLY A 509 -8.17 -12.50 11.19
CA GLY A 509 -9.57 -12.43 11.58
C GLY A 509 -9.97 -13.49 12.61
N ARG A 510 -9.47 -14.74 12.47
CA ARG A 510 -9.71 -15.81 13.46
C ARG A 510 -9.12 -15.48 14.82
N THR A 511 -7.89 -14.96 14.85
CA THR A 511 -7.20 -14.55 16.09
C THR A 511 -7.99 -13.46 16.81
N LEU A 512 -8.33 -12.39 16.10
CA LEU A 512 -9.11 -11.29 16.68
C LEU A 512 -10.50 -11.77 17.11
N ASN A 513 -11.14 -12.63 16.32
CA ASN A 513 -12.46 -13.16 16.68
C ASN A 513 -12.41 -14.04 17.94
N GLN A 514 -11.34 -14.78 18.18
CA GLN A 514 -11.20 -15.56 19.42
C GLN A 514 -11.22 -14.66 20.66
N GLU A 515 -10.52 -13.53 20.61
CA GLU A 515 -10.40 -12.58 21.72
C GLU A 515 -11.63 -11.66 21.88
N PHE A 516 -12.11 -11.08 20.78
CA PHE A 516 -13.04 -9.95 20.84
C PHE A 516 -14.51 -10.30 20.59
N LYS A 517 -14.84 -11.53 20.13
CA LYS A 517 -16.25 -11.93 19.91
C LYS A 517 -17.09 -11.82 21.19
N GLY A 518 -16.52 -12.18 22.34
CA GLY A 518 -17.20 -12.14 23.64
C GLY A 518 -17.46 -10.71 24.12
N GLN A 519 -16.78 -9.73 23.53
CA GLN A 519 -16.91 -8.31 23.83
C GLN A 519 -17.89 -7.60 22.86
N GLY A 520 -18.59 -8.36 22.02
CA GLY A 520 -19.61 -7.87 21.08
C GLY A 520 -19.10 -7.45 19.70
N TYR A 521 -17.79 -7.57 19.42
CA TYR A 521 -17.23 -7.22 18.12
C TYR A 521 -17.59 -8.24 17.05
N TRP A 522 -17.97 -7.73 15.87
CA TRP A 522 -18.14 -8.55 14.68
C TRP A 522 -16.87 -8.51 13.85
N ILE A 523 -16.23 -9.68 13.67
CA ILE A 523 -14.97 -9.82 12.95
C ILE A 523 -15.19 -10.86 11.84
N PRO A 524 -14.69 -10.61 10.61
CA PRO A 524 -14.86 -11.54 9.49
C PRO A 524 -14.22 -12.90 9.76
N ARG A 525 -14.95 -13.96 9.42
CA ARG A 525 -14.56 -15.37 9.62
C ARG A 525 -14.54 -16.20 8.33
N ILE A 526 -14.89 -15.59 7.21
CA ILE A 526 -15.05 -16.28 5.92
C ILE A 526 -13.99 -15.75 4.97
N GLN A 527 -13.38 -16.66 4.23
CA GLN A 527 -12.49 -16.33 3.12
C GLN A 527 -13.33 -16.15 1.85
N ALA A 528 -13.16 -15.03 1.16
CA ALA A 528 -13.76 -14.82 -0.14
C ALA A 528 -13.11 -15.75 -1.18
N PRO A 529 -13.89 -16.51 -1.97
CA PRO A 529 -13.37 -17.22 -3.13
C PRO A 529 -12.69 -16.26 -4.10
N TYR A 530 -11.66 -16.75 -4.81
CA TYR A 530 -10.92 -15.95 -5.80
C TYR A 530 -11.85 -15.24 -6.79
N ILE A 531 -12.87 -15.95 -7.32
CA ILE A 531 -13.81 -15.40 -8.30
C ILE A 531 -14.54 -14.15 -7.77
N ILE A 532 -14.87 -14.10 -6.47
CA ILE A 532 -15.55 -12.95 -5.87
C ILE A 532 -14.59 -11.76 -5.79
N VAL A 533 -13.33 -11.99 -5.39
CA VAL A 533 -12.33 -10.92 -5.34
C VAL A 533 -11.98 -10.42 -6.74
N TRP A 534 -11.89 -11.34 -7.71
CA TRP A 534 -11.71 -11.00 -9.12
C TRP A 534 -12.87 -10.17 -9.68
N LEU A 535 -14.12 -10.53 -9.41
CA LEU A 535 -15.27 -9.71 -9.81
C LEU A 535 -15.25 -8.33 -9.12
N PHE A 536 -14.87 -8.29 -7.85
CA PHE A 536 -14.79 -7.03 -7.10
C PHE A 536 -13.66 -6.11 -7.62
N SER A 537 -12.61 -6.67 -8.20
CA SER A 537 -11.48 -5.91 -8.78
C SER A 537 -11.85 -4.96 -9.91
N PHE A 538 -12.96 -5.21 -10.62
CA PHE A 538 -13.46 -4.29 -11.65
C PHE A 538 -14.05 -2.99 -11.07
N PHE A 539 -14.35 -2.98 -9.77
CA PHE A 539 -14.97 -1.85 -9.08
C PHE A 539 -14.02 -1.19 -8.07
N ASP A 540 -13.03 -1.92 -7.56
CA ASP A 540 -12.12 -1.47 -6.51
C ASP A 540 -10.65 -1.62 -6.91
N LYS A 541 -9.90 -0.51 -6.85
CA LYS A 541 -8.47 -0.46 -7.25
C LYS A 541 -7.57 -1.21 -6.27
N GLU A 542 -7.89 -1.23 -4.97
CA GLU A 542 -7.11 -1.99 -3.99
C GLU A 542 -7.24 -3.50 -4.25
N ALA A 543 -8.46 -3.98 -4.51
CA ALA A 543 -8.72 -5.37 -4.86
C ALA A 543 -7.98 -5.77 -6.15
N ALA A 544 -8.01 -4.93 -7.19
CA ALA A 544 -7.25 -5.16 -8.43
C ALA A 544 -5.74 -5.28 -8.18
N ALA A 545 -5.17 -4.40 -7.34
CA ALA A 545 -3.76 -4.45 -6.99
C ALA A 545 -3.36 -5.72 -6.22
N THR A 546 -4.30 -6.34 -5.49
CA THR A 546 -4.03 -7.59 -4.74
C THR A 546 -4.13 -8.86 -5.58
N LEU A 547 -4.80 -8.85 -6.74
CA LEU A 547 -5.03 -10.04 -7.56
C LEU A 547 -3.76 -10.86 -7.85
N PRO A 548 -2.62 -10.26 -8.23
CA PRO A 548 -1.42 -11.03 -8.55
C PRO A 548 -0.86 -11.83 -7.37
N ARG A 549 -1.25 -11.48 -6.14
CA ARG A 549 -0.75 -12.06 -4.88
C ARG A 549 -1.74 -13.03 -4.23
N LEU A 550 -2.94 -13.17 -4.78
CA LEU A 550 -3.96 -14.04 -4.20
C LEU A 550 -3.55 -15.52 -4.30
N CYS A 551 -3.95 -16.28 -3.29
CA CYS A 551 -3.70 -17.73 -3.16
C CYS A 551 -2.22 -18.13 -3.12
N GLN A 552 -1.32 -17.17 -2.94
CA GLN A 552 0.12 -17.40 -2.89
C GLN A 552 0.65 -17.18 -1.47
N LYS A 553 1.65 -17.96 -1.07
CA LYS A 553 2.37 -17.76 0.20
C LYS A 553 3.61 -16.92 -0.05
N VAL A 554 3.79 -15.85 0.70
CA VAL A 554 5.05 -15.10 0.71
C VAL A 554 6.03 -15.77 1.67
N LYS A 555 7.29 -15.94 1.24
CA LYS A 555 8.34 -16.61 2.02
C LYS A 555 9.52 -15.65 2.20
N PHE A 556 9.98 -15.51 3.42
CA PHE A 556 11.13 -14.68 3.77
C PHE A 556 12.12 -15.49 4.61
N ASP A 557 13.38 -15.07 4.61
CA ASP A 557 14.40 -15.52 5.56
C ASP A 557 14.64 -14.41 6.60
N ASN A 558 14.59 -14.77 7.88
CA ASN A 558 14.83 -13.86 9.00
C ASN A 558 16.06 -14.24 9.83
N THR A 559 16.97 -15.03 9.25
CA THR A 559 18.20 -15.48 9.91
C THR A 559 19.06 -14.29 10.32
N LYS A 560 19.24 -13.27 9.46
CA LYS A 560 20.10 -12.13 9.78
C LYS A 560 19.59 -11.30 10.96
N MET A 561 18.28 -11.03 11.09
CA MET A 561 17.77 -10.29 12.26
C MET A 561 18.01 -11.06 13.58
N LYS A 562 18.04 -12.40 13.53
CA LYS A 562 18.32 -13.24 14.70
C LYS A 562 19.81 -13.26 15.03
N THR A 563 20.66 -13.51 14.03
CA THR A 563 22.11 -13.70 14.24
C THR A 563 22.86 -12.39 14.43
N LEU A 564 22.56 -11.37 13.61
CA LEU A 564 23.25 -10.08 13.65
C LEU A 564 22.69 -9.14 14.71
N LEU A 565 21.35 -9.05 14.83
CA LEU A 565 20.72 -8.13 15.77
C LEU A 565 20.32 -8.78 17.10
N GLY A 566 20.45 -10.10 17.24
CA GLY A 566 20.07 -10.82 18.46
C GLY A 566 18.57 -10.78 18.77
N ILE A 567 17.71 -10.58 17.76
CA ILE A 567 16.27 -10.41 17.98
C ILE A 567 15.57 -11.75 17.86
N THR A 568 14.93 -12.16 18.95
CA THR A 568 13.96 -13.24 18.93
C THR A 568 12.59 -12.64 18.60
N PRO A 569 11.96 -13.01 17.48
CA PRO A 569 10.72 -12.39 17.09
C PRO A 569 9.58 -12.71 18.06
N ARG A 570 8.76 -11.70 18.38
CA ARG A 570 7.58 -11.83 19.23
C ARG A 570 6.46 -12.59 18.52
N ASP A 571 5.55 -13.16 19.29
CA ASP A 571 4.39 -13.83 18.74
C ASP A 571 3.51 -12.85 17.93
N THR A 572 3.26 -13.20 16.67
CA THR A 572 2.45 -12.41 15.75
C THR A 572 1.00 -12.27 16.23
N HIS A 573 0.42 -13.33 16.80
CA HIS A 573 -0.97 -13.32 17.22
C HIS A 573 -1.19 -12.34 18.37
N GLN A 574 -0.26 -12.33 19.34
CA GLN A 574 -0.26 -11.33 20.40
C GLN A 574 -0.10 -9.90 19.86
N ALA A 575 0.72 -9.68 18.83
CA ALA A 575 0.86 -8.35 18.22
C ALA A 575 -0.47 -7.83 17.63
N PHE A 576 -1.29 -8.70 17.05
CA PHE A 576 -2.62 -8.35 16.56
C PHE A 576 -3.57 -7.95 17.70
N ILE A 577 -3.58 -8.74 18.78
CA ILE A 577 -4.40 -8.51 19.96
C ILE A 577 -4.02 -7.20 20.65
N ASP A 578 -2.71 -6.99 20.89
CA ASP A 578 -2.18 -5.77 21.50
C ASP A 578 -2.55 -4.52 20.68
N MET A 579 -2.46 -4.63 19.34
CA MET A 579 -2.87 -3.56 18.46
C MET A 579 -4.37 -3.27 18.60
N ALA A 580 -5.23 -4.29 18.51
CA ALA A 580 -6.67 -4.11 18.63
C ALA A 580 -7.06 -3.46 19.98
N HIS A 581 -6.49 -3.92 21.10
CA HIS A 581 -6.70 -3.30 22.41
C HIS A 581 -6.27 -1.84 22.44
N SER A 582 -5.11 -1.52 21.87
CA SER A 582 -4.64 -0.13 21.81
C SER A 582 -5.55 0.77 20.98
N LEU A 583 -6.08 0.28 19.85
CA LEU A 583 -7.02 1.05 19.02
C LEU A 583 -8.37 1.28 19.71
N ILE A 584 -8.82 0.33 20.53
CA ILE A 584 -10.00 0.49 21.39
C ILE A 584 -9.73 1.56 22.46
N LYS A 585 -8.56 1.48 23.13
CA LYS A 585 -8.16 2.45 24.17
C LYS A 585 -8.04 3.88 23.61
N LEU A 586 -7.53 4.01 22.39
CA LEU A 586 -7.42 5.30 21.68
C LEU A 586 -8.76 5.80 21.11
N GLY A 587 -9.84 5.03 21.22
CA GLY A 587 -11.16 5.39 20.68
C GLY A 587 -11.25 5.37 19.15
N ILE A 588 -10.25 4.81 18.46
CA ILE A 588 -10.22 4.64 17.00
C ILE A 588 -11.22 3.56 16.58
N VAL A 589 -11.27 2.48 17.36
CA VAL A 589 -12.28 1.43 17.25
C VAL A 589 -13.29 1.64 18.36
N ARG A 590 -14.57 1.82 17.99
CA ARG A 590 -15.65 1.99 18.97
C ARG A 590 -16.10 0.63 19.49
N LYS A 591 -16.39 0.55 20.79
CA LYS A 591 -17.12 -0.60 21.32
C LYS A 591 -18.50 -0.67 20.65
N PRO A 592 -18.91 -1.85 20.14
CA PRO A 592 -20.24 -2.00 19.59
C PRO A 592 -21.25 -1.68 20.68
N ARG A 593 -22.23 -0.81 20.37
CA ARG A 593 -23.35 -0.56 21.27
C ARG A 593 -24.10 -1.88 21.39
N ILE A 594 -24.09 -2.49 22.58
CA ILE A 594 -24.99 -3.58 22.91
C ILE A 594 -26.40 -3.01 22.72
N ARG A 595 -27.05 -3.32 21.59
CA ARG A 595 -28.49 -3.17 21.49
C ARG A 595 -29.04 -4.25 22.42
N CYS A 596 -29.33 -3.89 23.66
CA CYS A 596 -30.32 -4.60 24.44
C CYS A 596 -31.61 -4.51 23.63
N ILE A 597 -31.89 -5.54 22.84
CA ILE A 597 -33.21 -5.77 22.29
C ILE A 597 -33.99 -6.29 23.49
N PHE A 598 -34.67 -5.37 24.18
CA PHE A 598 -35.69 -5.69 25.17
C PHE A 598 -36.97 -6.11 24.45
#